data_AF-A0A1A8JNM3-F1
#
_entry.id   AF-A0A1A8JNM3-F1
#
_cell.length_a   1.000
_cell.length_b   1.000
_cell.length_c   1.000
_cell.angle_alpha   90.00
_cell.angle_beta   90.00
_cell.angle_gamma   90.00
#
_symmetry.space_group_name_H-M   'P 1'
#
loop_
_entity.id
_entity.type
_entity.pdbx_description
1 polymer ?
#
loop_
_entity_poly.entity_id
_entity_poly.type
_entity_poly.pdbx_seq_one_letter_code
_entity_poly.pdbx_strand_id
1 'polypeptide(L)'
;MRLILLIVVVLPLVVERVTADRILSRRTRRELASPLHVGGIRDPHGSYCQRRGGCCPGRDDLCTVPYLDTICYCDLFCNRTISDCCPDFWGHCLGVPPPLIDACERNGNRFFTGQTYKENCNLCTCGPSGRWDCEQNPCLVEPTIIHAVNRGNYGWKAANYSQFYGMTLAEGIRYRLGTQRPSSTIMNMNEIRVNMDPQNDHLPRYFNSTEKWPGKIHEPLDQGNCAASWAFSTAAVASDRISIQSMGHMTPQLSPQNLISCDTRNQDGCAGGRVDGAWWFLRRRGVVTEDCYPYTPPHQTPVEVARCMMQSRSVGRGKRQATQHCPNTHNYRNDIYQSTPPYRLSSNEKEIMKEIMDNGPVQAIMEVHEDFFVYRSGIYKHTDVSFAKPPQYRKHGTHSVRIIGWGEDRDFNGTPRKFWIAANSWGKNWGENGYFRIARGDNECEIEAFVIGVWGRITMEDMHNHHHHRRRHI
;
A
#
# COMPACT_ATOMS: atom_id res chain seq x y z
N MET A 1 57.21 -43.55 -35.32
CA MET A 1 56.12 -43.21 -36.27
C MET A 1 55.17 -42.24 -35.59
N ARG A 2 55.07 -41.02 -36.16
CA ARG A 2 54.08 -39.90 -36.01
C ARG A 2 53.09 -39.90 -34.82
N LEU A 3 52.68 -38.78 -34.21
CA LEU A 3 53.08 -37.37 -34.08
C LEU A 3 52.01 -36.75 -33.14
N ILE A 4 52.35 -35.65 -32.45
CA ILE A 4 51.48 -34.66 -31.78
C ILE A 4 51.26 -34.86 -30.26
N LEU A 5 52.04 -34.11 -29.47
CA LEU A 5 51.54 -33.44 -28.26
C LEU A 5 52.31 -32.11 -28.10
N LEU A 6 51.57 -31.00 -28.04
CA LEU A 6 52.09 -29.65 -27.77
C LEU A 6 52.54 -29.53 -26.31
N ILE A 7 53.65 -28.80 -26.05
CA ILE A 7 53.84 -27.89 -24.91
C ILE A 7 55.08 -26.99 -25.17
N VAL A 8 54.82 -25.67 -25.18
CA VAL A 8 55.56 -24.52 -24.60
C VAL A 8 57.08 -24.37 -24.81
N VAL A 9 57.51 -23.22 -25.37
CA VAL A 9 58.66 -22.38 -24.93
C VAL A 9 58.42 -20.93 -25.46
N VAL A 10 58.04 -19.93 -24.65
CA VAL A 10 58.84 -18.92 -23.90
C VAL A 10 59.81 -18.06 -24.73
N LEU A 11 59.57 -16.74 -24.80
CA LEU A 11 60.62 -15.71 -24.85
C LEU A 11 60.13 -14.40 -24.16
N PRO A 12 61.05 -13.56 -23.64
CA PRO A 12 60.83 -12.78 -22.41
C PRO A 12 60.72 -11.25 -22.59
N LEU A 13 60.27 -10.64 -21.48
CA LEU A 13 60.40 -9.27 -20.99
C LEU A 13 61.28 -8.26 -21.78
N VAL A 14 60.66 -7.14 -22.15
CA VAL A 14 61.27 -5.79 -22.01
C VAL A 14 60.24 -4.86 -21.38
N VAL A 15 60.71 -4.14 -20.35
CA VAL A 15 59.98 -3.25 -19.47
C VAL A 15 60.00 -1.84 -20.05
N GLU A 16 58.84 -1.22 -20.23
CA GLU A 16 58.72 0.25 -20.27
C GLU A 16 57.52 0.71 -19.44
N ARG A 17 57.79 1.68 -18.57
CA ARG A 17 56.85 2.31 -17.65
C ARG A 17 55.87 3.17 -18.43
N VAL A 18 54.58 2.91 -18.29
CA VAL A 18 53.53 3.88 -18.66
C VAL A 18 52.63 4.13 -17.46
N THR A 19 52.52 5.40 -17.16
CA THR A 19 51.75 6.05 -16.11
C THR A 19 50.28 5.68 -16.15
N ALA A 20 49.70 5.54 -14.95
CA ALA A 20 48.28 5.31 -14.75
C ALA A 20 47.46 6.47 -15.34
N ASP A 21 46.50 6.15 -16.21
CA ASP A 21 45.28 6.96 -16.30
C ASP A 21 44.06 6.09 -16.61
N ARG A 22 43.04 6.27 -15.76
CA ARG A 22 41.79 5.51 -15.75
C ARG A 22 40.74 6.20 -16.62
N ILE A 23 40.19 5.42 -17.55
CA ILE A 23 38.74 5.25 -17.83
C ILE A 23 37.89 6.56 -17.84
N LEU A 24 37.68 7.09 -19.04
CA LEU A 24 36.55 7.98 -19.36
C LEU A 24 35.25 7.15 -19.45
N SER A 25 34.54 7.03 -18.33
CA SER A 25 33.14 6.61 -18.29
C SER A 25 32.24 7.84 -18.37
N ARG A 26 31.34 7.84 -19.36
CA ARG A 26 30.19 8.75 -19.47
C ARG A 26 29.49 8.91 -18.10
N ARG A 27 29.42 10.15 -17.61
CA ARG A 27 28.52 10.57 -16.52
C ARG A 27 27.58 11.67 -17.03
N THR A 28 26.34 11.55 -16.58
CA THR A 28 25.15 12.33 -16.88
C THR A 28 25.13 13.69 -16.18
N ARG A 29 24.43 14.62 -16.83
CA ARG A 29 24.06 15.99 -16.43
C ARG A 29 23.53 16.09 -14.99
N ARG A 30 24.43 16.28 -14.01
CA ARG A 30 24.18 16.80 -12.65
C ARG A 30 25.54 16.97 -11.98
N GLU A 31 26.08 18.18 -12.03
CA GLU A 31 27.15 18.74 -11.18
C GLU A 31 27.76 19.94 -11.90
N LEU A 32 27.03 21.07 -11.91
CA LEU A 32 27.62 22.40 -12.01
C LEU A 32 26.74 23.35 -11.18
N ALA A 33 26.69 23.11 -9.87
CA ALA A 33 26.44 24.16 -8.91
C ALA A 33 27.79 24.46 -8.26
N SER A 34 28.30 25.67 -8.49
CA SER A 34 29.53 26.16 -7.88
C SER A 34 29.41 26.16 -6.34
N PRO A 35 30.48 25.93 -5.55
CA PRO A 35 30.43 25.81 -4.10
C PRO A 35 30.08 27.11 -3.33
N LEU A 36 29.52 28.12 -3.99
CA LEU A 36 29.24 29.43 -3.41
C LEU A 36 27.88 29.53 -2.69
N HIS A 37 27.10 28.46 -2.63
CA HIS A 37 25.70 28.51 -2.14
C HIS A 37 25.47 28.10 -0.67
N VAL A 38 26.51 28.10 0.18
CA VAL A 38 26.38 27.67 1.60
C VAL A 38 26.44 28.83 2.61
N GLY A 39 26.72 30.06 2.18
CA GLY A 39 26.59 31.24 3.03
C GLY A 39 25.66 32.24 2.38
N GLY A 40 24.39 32.27 2.79
CA GLY A 40 23.37 33.13 2.21
C GLY A 40 23.83 34.58 2.05
N ILE A 41 24.18 34.96 0.83
CA ILE A 41 24.24 36.36 0.43
C ILE A 41 22.79 36.72 0.12
N ARG A 42 22.10 37.27 1.14
CA ARG A 42 20.95 38.12 0.85
C ARG A 42 21.52 39.31 0.11
N ASP A 43 21.08 39.52 -1.13
CA ASP A 43 21.40 40.71 -1.90
C ASP A 43 21.13 41.92 -1.00
N PRO A 44 22.16 42.64 -0.55
CA PRO A 44 21.99 43.62 0.50
C PRO A 44 21.28 44.83 -0.10
N HIS A 45 19.97 44.91 0.13
CA HIS A 45 19.08 45.95 -0.39
C HIS A 45 19.74 47.34 -0.45
N GLY A 46 19.84 47.90 -1.66
CA GLY A 46 19.71 49.33 -1.99
C GLY A 46 20.61 50.37 -1.33
N SER A 47 21.70 50.02 -0.63
CA SER A 47 22.73 51.01 -0.17
C SER A 47 24.01 50.36 0.38
N TYR A 48 24.24 49.06 0.14
CA TYR A 48 25.27 48.28 0.82
C TYR A 48 26.68 48.87 0.67
N CYS A 49 27.05 49.25 -0.54
CA CYS A 49 28.37 49.84 -0.82
C CYS A 49 28.51 51.27 -0.31
N GLN A 50 27.40 52.01 -0.21
CA GLN A 50 27.39 53.38 0.31
C GLN A 50 27.76 53.45 1.79
N ARG A 51 27.46 52.39 2.57
CA ARG A 51 27.73 52.33 4.02
C ARG A 51 29.11 51.78 4.39
N ARG A 52 29.88 51.23 3.43
CA ARG A 52 31.11 50.46 3.72
C ARG A 52 32.38 50.89 2.98
N GLY A 53 32.41 52.11 2.43
CA GLY A 53 33.64 52.67 1.84
C GLY A 53 33.50 53.20 0.41
N GLY A 54 32.28 53.35 -0.11
CA GLY A 54 31.99 53.91 -1.43
C GLY A 54 31.70 52.83 -2.47
N CYS A 55 30.77 53.13 -3.38
CA CYS A 55 30.45 52.27 -4.52
C CYS A 55 31.58 52.33 -5.56
N CYS A 56 31.79 51.23 -6.29
CA CYS A 56 32.70 51.25 -7.45
C CYS A 56 32.22 52.29 -8.49
N PRO A 57 33.14 52.96 -9.22
CA PRO A 57 32.76 53.88 -10.29
C PRO A 57 31.87 53.18 -11.33
N GLY A 58 30.74 53.80 -11.68
CA GLY A 58 29.78 53.28 -12.66
C GLY A 58 28.70 52.35 -12.09
N ARG A 59 28.69 52.11 -10.78
CA ARG A 59 27.59 51.42 -10.08
C ARG A 59 26.46 52.40 -9.79
N ASP A 60 25.28 52.07 -10.28
CA ASP A 60 24.01 52.75 -10.05
C ASP A 60 23.01 51.78 -9.43
N ASP A 61 22.90 51.85 -8.09
CA ASP A 61 21.99 50.99 -7.31
C ASP A 61 20.51 51.23 -7.63
N LEU A 62 20.16 52.30 -8.35
CA LEU A 62 18.79 52.57 -8.80
C LEU A 62 18.51 51.94 -10.17
N CYS A 63 19.53 51.56 -10.93
CA CYS A 63 19.41 50.90 -12.22
C CYS A 63 19.31 49.38 -12.02
N THR A 64 18.20 48.92 -11.47
CA THR A 64 17.95 47.50 -11.17
C THR A 64 16.61 47.01 -11.72
N VAL A 65 16.52 45.70 -11.98
CA VAL A 65 15.30 45.01 -12.41
C VAL A 65 15.11 43.74 -11.59
N PRO A 66 13.94 43.54 -10.95
CA PRO A 66 13.61 42.28 -10.28
C PRO A 66 13.39 41.16 -11.30
N TYR A 67 14.00 39.98 -11.09
CA TYR A 67 13.81 38.79 -11.93
C TYR A 67 13.71 37.52 -11.09
N LEU A 68 12.61 36.79 -11.24
CA LEU A 68 12.24 35.67 -10.35
C LEU A 68 12.29 36.12 -8.88
N ASP A 69 13.21 35.57 -8.09
CA ASP A 69 13.45 35.87 -6.68
C ASP A 69 14.73 36.69 -6.43
N THR A 70 15.38 37.21 -7.49
CA THR A 70 16.63 37.99 -7.40
C THR A 70 16.51 39.41 -7.99
N ILE A 71 17.41 40.33 -7.61
CA ILE A 71 17.50 41.68 -8.20
C ILE A 71 18.73 41.72 -9.12
N CYS A 72 18.54 41.98 -10.41
CA CYS A 72 19.64 42.13 -11.36
C CYS A 72 19.94 43.62 -11.60
N TYR A 73 21.22 43.99 -11.72
CA TYR A 73 21.66 45.37 -12.00
C TYR A 73 21.83 45.57 -13.53
N CYS A 74 21.41 46.72 -14.04
CA CYS A 74 21.43 47.09 -15.47
C CYS A 74 22.38 48.25 -15.78
N ASP A 75 23.37 48.51 -14.93
CA ASP A 75 24.32 49.62 -15.04
C ASP A 75 25.65 49.21 -15.72
N LEU A 76 26.52 50.20 -15.98
CA LEU A 76 27.85 49.97 -16.57
C LEU A 76 28.77 49.13 -15.68
N PHE A 77 28.50 49.07 -14.38
CA PHE A 77 29.19 48.19 -13.44
C PHE A 77 28.98 46.71 -13.81
N CYS A 78 27.83 46.37 -14.40
CA CYS A 78 27.52 45.03 -14.88
C CYS A 78 28.14 44.64 -16.23
N ASN A 79 28.76 45.57 -16.97
CA ASN A 79 29.48 45.30 -18.22
C ASN A 79 30.89 44.71 -18.00
N ARG A 80 31.11 44.03 -16.87
CA ARG A 80 32.37 43.36 -16.55
C ARG A 80 32.18 41.88 -16.78
N THR A 81 33.01 41.29 -17.64
CA THR A 81 32.96 39.89 -18.06
C THR A 81 33.11 38.84 -16.94
N ILE A 82 33.21 39.25 -15.66
CA ILE A 82 33.58 38.38 -14.52
C ILE A 82 32.74 38.65 -13.25
N SER A 83 31.77 39.57 -13.26
CA SER A 83 30.90 39.81 -12.08
C SER A 83 29.44 39.48 -12.35
N ASP A 84 28.77 38.97 -11.31
CA ASP A 84 27.52 38.19 -11.27
C ASP A 84 26.25 38.92 -11.77
N CYS A 85 26.31 39.38 -13.02
CA CYS A 85 25.19 40.02 -13.70
C CYS A 85 24.48 38.94 -14.49
N CYS A 86 23.31 38.54 -14.01
CA CYS A 86 22.38 37.59 -14.63
C CYS A 86 22.63 37.42 -16.15
N PRO A 87 23.43 36.42 -16.58
CA PRO A 87 23.99 36.37 -17.94
C PRO A 87 22.93 36.34 -19.05
N ASP A 88 21.74 35.85 -18.70
CA ASP A 88 20.61 35.67 -19.60
C ASP A 88 19.79 36.96 -19.85
N PHE A 89 20.07 38.06 -19.12
CA PHE A 89 19.25 39.29 -19.17
C PHE A 89 19.96 40.53 -19.73
N TRP A 90 21.18 40.38 -20.23
CA TRP A 90 21.95 41.45 -20.90
C TRP A 90 21.15 42.16 -22.02
N GLY A 91 20.31 41.41 -22.74
CA GLY A 91 19.43 41.98 -23.78
C GLY A 91 18.39 42.96 -23.23
N HIS A 92 17.80 42.70 -22.05
CA HIS A 92 16.75 43.55 -21.48
C HIS A 92 17.25 44.94 -21.11
N CYS A 93 18.44 45.02 -20.49
CA CYS A 93 19.07 46.28 -20.12
C CYS A 93 19.47 47.12 -21.36
N LEU A 94 19.55 46.51 -22.55
CA LEU A 94 19.80 47.19 -23.83
C LEU A 94 18.51 47.60 -24.57
N GLY A 95 17.35 47.53 -23.91
CA GLY A 95 16.06 47.86 -24.51
C GLY A 95 15.51 46.77 -25.43
N VAL A 96 16.05 45.54 -25.37
CA VAL A 96 15.43 44.38 -26.02
C VAL A 96 14.25 43.95 -25.13
N PRO A 97 13.02 43.88 -25.65
CA PRO A 97 11.89 43.39 -24.87
C PRO A 97 12.23 41.99 -24.35
N PRO A 98 11.99 41.71 -23.05
CA PRO A 98 12.26 40.38 -22.52
C PRO A 98 11.40 39.38 -23.31
N PRO A 99 11.88 38.14 -23.53
CA PRO A 99 11.00 37.13 -24.10
C PRO A 99 9.72 37.10 -23.27
N LEU A 100 8.55 37.14 -23.91
CA LEU A 100 7.26 37.00 -23.23
C LEU A 100 7.35 35.74 -22.37
N ILE A 101 7.50 35.92 -21.06
CA ILE A 101 7.51 34.79 -20.11
C ILE A 101 6.05 34.48 -19.88
N ASP A 102 5.49 33.68 -20.79
CA ASP A 102 4.14 33.20 -20.65
C ASP A 102 4.05 32.39 -19.35
N ALA A 103 3.23 32.88 -18.43
CA ALA A 103 2.99 32.25 -17.14
C ALA A 103 1.71 31.42 -17.21
N CYS A 104 1.75 30.23 -16.63
CA CYS A 104 0.56 29.43 -16.43
C CYS A 104 -0.18 29.92 -15.18
N GLU A 105 -1.50 30.02 -15.24
CA GLU A 105 -2.30 30.44 -14.09
C GLU A 105 -3.11 29.25 -13.55
N ARG A 106 -3.17 29.11 -12.22
CA ARG A 106 -4.01 28.12 -11.56
C ARG A 106 -4.40 28.57 -10.14
N ASN A 107 -5.70 28.53 -9.84
CA ASN A 107 -6.28 28.93 -8.56
C ASN A 107 -5.83 30.33 -8.09
N GLY A 108 -5.66 31.28 -9.02
CA GLY A 108 -5.19 32.63 -8.73
C GLY A 108 -3.67 32.77 -8.52
N ASN A 109 -2.90 31.67 -8.61
CA ASN A 109 -1.45 31.70 -8.56
C ASN A 109 -0.85 31.64 -9.97
N ARG A 110 0.21 32.41 -10.21
CA ARG A 110 0.99 32.39 -11.45
C ARG A 110 2.22 31.51 -11.30
N PHE A 111 2.45 30.67 -12.31
CA PHE A 111 3.58 29.76 -12.41
C PHE A 111 4.41 30.09 -13.64
N PHE A 112 5.71 30.27 -13.45
CA PHE A 112 6.65 30.51 -14.54
C PHE A 112 7.03 29.20 -15.24
N THR A 113 7.54 29.31 -16.47
CA THR A 113 7.99 28.15 -17.25
C THR A 113 8.93 27.25 -16.45
N GLY A 114 8.68 25.94 -16.50
CA GLY A 114 9.42 24.92 -15.76
C GLY A 114 8.96 24.71 -14.32
N GLN A 115 8.15 25.62 -13.74
CA GLN A 115 7.53 25.37 -12.45
C GLN A 115 6.47 24.28 -12.55
N THR A 116 6.33 23.51 -11.48
CA THR A 116 5.45 22.35 -11.44
C THR A 116 4.43 22.45 -10.32
N TYR A 117 3.32 21.77 -10.49
CA TYR A 117 2.42 21.42 -9.39
C TYR A 117 1.86 20.01 -9.64
N LYS A 118 1.38 19.39 -8.56
CA LYS A 118 0.80 18.05 -8.64
C LYS A 118 -0.72 18.14 -8.60
N GLU A 119 -1.38 17.66 -9.65
CA GLU A 119 -2.83 17.47 -9.68
C GLU A 119 -3.17 16.00 -9.45
N ASN A 120 -3.68 15.70 -8.26
CA ASN A 120 -3.92 14.32 -7.87
C ASN A 120 -2.63 13.49 -8.07
N CYS A 121 -2.63 12.50 -8.97
CA CYS A 121 -1.46 11.68 -9.25
C CYS A 121 -0.56 12.22 -10.37
N ASN A 122 -1.00 13.23 -11.11
CA ASN A 122 -0.33 13.73 -12.30
C ASN A 122 0.54 14.95 -11.99
N LEU A 123 1.79 14.95 -12.45
CA LEU A 123 2.64 16.13 -12.42
C LEU A 123 2.33 17.02 -13.62
N CYS A 124 2.14 18.31 -13.36
CA CYS A 124 1.92 19.32 -14.37
C CYS A 124 3.06 20.32 -14.36
N THR A 125 3.66 20.57 -15.52
CA THR A 125 4.76 21.50 -15.72
C THR A 125 4.30 22.67 -16.58
N CYS A 126 4.63 23.90 -16.18
CA CYS A 126 4.29 25.06 -16.98
C CYS A 126 5.19 25.12 -18.22
N GLY A 127 4.59 25.04 -19.40
CA GLY A 127 5.29 25.11 -20.68
C GLY A 127 5.72 26.53 -21.04
N PRO A 128 6.61 26.69 -22.03
CA PRO A 128 7.11 27.99 -22.48
C PRO A 128 6.04 28.86 -23.16
N SER A 129 4.88 28.29 -23.52
CA SER A 129 3.76 28.99 -24.14
C SER A 129 2.63 29.33 -23.14
N GLY A 130 2.91 29.29 -21.83
CA GLY A 130 1.91 29.50 -20.77
C GLY A 130 0.83 28.42 -20.68
N ARG A 131 1.06 27.27 -21.32
CA ARG A 131 0.16 26.11 -21.29
C ARG A 131 0.72 25.06 -20.35
N TRP A 132 -0.17 24.40 -19.61
CA TRP A 132 0.19 23.27 -18.76
C TRP A 132 0.47 22.02 -19.61
N ASP A 133 1.63 21.42 -19.38
CA ASP A 133 1.95 20.06 -19.82
C ASP A 133 1.79 19.11 -18.65
N CYS A 134 0.71 18.34 -18.65
CA CYS A 134 0.34 17.45 -17.55
C CYS A 134 0.44 15.99 -17.97
N GLU A 135 0.97 15.17 -17.07
CA GLU A 135 0.84 13.72 -17.18
C GLU A 135 -0.65 13.31 -17.24
N GLN A 136 -0.93 12.18 -17.91
CA GLN A 136 -2.28 11.64 -18.07
C GLN A 136 -2.39 10.24 -17.49
N ASN A 137 -1.75 10.01 -16.33
CA ASN A 137 -1.85 8.75 -15.62
C ASN A 137 -3.27 8.58 -15.05
N PRO A 138 -3.85 7.37 -15.14
CA PRO A 138 -5.04 7.02 -14.38
C PRO A 138 -4.74 7.14 -12.89
N CYS A 139 -5.45 8.01 -12.18
CA CYS A 139 -5.33 8.15 -10.73
C CYS A 139 -6.24 7.16 -10.02
N LEU A 140 -5.84 6.67 -8.84
CA LEU A 140 -6.62 5.73 -8.06
C LEU A 140 -7.95 6.34 -7.59
N VAL A 141 -7.89 7.59 -7.13
CA VAL A 141 -9.09 8.36 -6.77
C VAL A 141 -9.46 9.26 -7.93
N GLU A 142 -10.54 8.92 -8.63
CA GLU A 142 -11.07 9.75 -9.70
C GLU A 142 -12.34 10.49 -9.23
N PRO A 143 -12.34 11.84 -9.18
CA PRO A 143 -13.53 12.61 -8.82
C PRO A 143 -14.73 12.31 -9.72
N THR A 144 -14.49 12.02 -11.01
CA THR A 144 -15.54 11.67 -11.97
C THR A 144 -16.28 10.39 -11.59
N ILE A 145 -15.57 9.36 -11.11
CA ILE A 145 -16.18 8.11 -10.63
C ILE A 145 -17.01 8.41 -9.38
N ILE A 146 -16.45 9.14 -8.42
CA ILE A 146 -17.15 9.51 -7.18
C ILE A 146 -18.47 10.25 -7.49
N HIS A 147 -18.43 11.24 -8.37
CA HIS A 147 -19.63 11.99 -8.75
C HIS A 147 -20.64 11.15 -9.52
N ALA A 148 -20.19 10.30 -10.45
CA ALA A 148 -21.07 9.44 -11.24
C ALA A 148 -21.77 8.39 -10.36
N VAL A 149 -21.04 7.72 -9.47
CA VAL A 149 -21.62 6.75 -8.52
C VAL A 149 -22.63 7.44 -7.60
N ASN A 150 -22.28 8.61 -7.05
CA ASN A 150 -23.14 9.30 -6.09
C ASN A 150 -24.41 9.90 -6.71
N ARG A 151 -24.37 10.27 -8.00
CA ARG A 151 -25.54 10.71 -8.77
C ARG A 151 -26.39 9.54 -9.26
N GLY A 152 -25.79 8.40 -9.55
CA GLY A 152 -26.48 7.18 -9.95
C GLY A 152 -27.21 6.49 -8.80
N ASN A 153 -28.04 5.51 -9.15
CA ASN A 153 -28.77 4.67 -8.19
C ASN A 153 -28.17 3.25 -8.11
N TYR A 154 -26.88 3.16 -7.75
CA TYR A 154 -26.15 1.89 -7.69
C TYR A 154 -26.28 1.16 -6.34
N GLY A 155 -26.95 1.76 -5.35
CA GLY A 155 -27.13 1.15 -4.01
C GLY A 155 -25.97 1.35 -3.03
N TRP A 156 -24.91 2.06 -3.45
CA TRP A 156 -23.78 2.43 -2.62
C TRP A 156 -23.31 3.87 -2.91
N LYS A 157 -22.50 4.43 -2.01
CA LYS A 157 -21.94 5.78 -2.10
C LYS A 157 -20.42 5.73 -2.12
N ALA A 158 -19.83 6.69 -2.84
CA ALA A 158 -18.40 6.83 -3.02
C ALA A 158 -17.86 8.08 -2.29
N ALA A 159 -16.62 8.03 -1.81
CA ALA A 159 -15.93 9.14 -1.16
C ALA A 159 -14.43 9.16 -1.50
N ASN A 160 -13.81 10.32 -1.26
CA ASN A 160 -12.36 10.47 -1.36
C ASN A 160 -11.69 10.05 -0.03
N TYR A 161 -10.50 9.47 -0.14
CA TYR A 161 -9.66 9.05 0.97
C TYR A 161 -8.26 9.63 0.82
N SER A 162 -7.80 10.38 1.83
CA SER A 162 -6.48 11.01 1.82
C SER A 162 -5.34 9.99 1.64
N GLN A 163 -5.49 8.78 2.19
CA GLN A 163 -4.52 7.69 2.04
C GLN A 163 -4.37 7.14 0.61
N PHE A 164 -5.29 7.48 -0.30
CA PHE A 164 -5.27 7.10 -1.71
C PHE A 164 -5.04 8.28 -2.65
N TYR A 165 -5.21 9.52 -2.15
CA TYR A 165 -5.08 10.71 -2.98
C TYR A 165 -3.62 10.90 -3.43
N GLY A 166 -3.44 11.13 -4.73
CA GLY A 166 -2.11 11.30 -5.32
C GLY A 166 -1.41 10.01 -5.76
N MET A 167 -2.06 8.87 -5.60
CA MET A 167 -1.62 7.56 -6.08
C MET A 167 -2.19 7.28 -7.48
N THR A 168 -1.40 6.67 -8.36
CA THR A 168 -1.90 6.15 -9.64
C THR A 168 -2.75 4.88 -9.42
N LEU A 169 -3.64 4.56 -10.35
CA LEU A 169 -4.44 3.33 -10.31
C LEU A 169 -3.54 2.08 -10.29
N ALA A 170 -2.44 2.12 -11.04
CA ALA A 170 -1.45 1.03 -11.08
C ALA A 170 -0.76 0.83 -9.72
N GLU A 171 -0.38 1.91 -9.04
CA GLU A 171 0.17 1.84 -7.68
C GLU A 171 -0.87 1.33 -6.67
N GLY A 172 -2.12 1.80 -6.77
CA GLY A 172 -3.21 1.33 -5.91
C GLY A 172 -3.41 -0.17 -5.98
N ILE A 173 -3.49 -0.69 -7.20
CA ILE A 173 -3.59 -2.14 -7.45
C ILE A 173 -2.37 -2.85 -6.90
N ARG A 174 -1.18 -2.37 -7.23
CA ARG A 174 0.08 -2.98 -6.81
C ARG A 174 0.24 -3.04 -5.29
N TYR A 175 -0.15 -1.99 -4.57
CA TYR A 175 0.12 -1.89 -3.12
C TYR A 175 -1.04 -2.37 -2.25
N ARG A 176 -2.27 -2.31 -2.73
CA ARG A 176 -3.45 -2.67 -1.92
C ARG A 176 -3.99 -4.06 -2.24
N LEU A 177 -3.76 -4.58 -3.46
CA LEU A 177 -4.29 -5.88 -3.90
C LEU A 177 -3.17 -6.92 -3.96
N GLY A 178 -2.93 -7.55 -2.80
CA GLY A 178 -1.79 -8.43 -2.59
C GLY A 178 -2.06 -9.92 -2.69
N THR A 179 -3.28 -10.33 -3.01
CA THR A 179 -3.62 -11.76 -3.00
C THR A 179 -3.37 -12.36 -4.38
N GLN A 180 -2.51 -13.37 -4.44
CA GLN A 180 -2.32 -14.13 -5.67
C GLN A 180 -3.53 -15.05 -5.87
N ARG A 181 -4.08 -15.06 -7.09
CA ARG A 181 -5.20 -15.94 -7.45
C ARG A 181 -4.79 -17.40 -7.24
N PRO A 182 -5.58 -18.22 -6.52
CA PRO A 182 -5.24 -19.62 -6.33
C PRO A 182 -5.14 -20.36 -7.67
N SER A 183 -4.26 -21.36 -7.74
CA SER A 183 -4.13 -22.18 -8.95
C SER A 183 -5.41 -22.99 -9.21
N SER A 184 -5.60 -23.46 -10.44
CA SER A 184 -6.74 -24.32 -10.79
C SER A 184 -6.87 -25.55 -9.89
N THR A 185 -5.75 -26.17 -9.49
CA THR A 185 -5.75 -27.29 -8.54
C THR A 185 -6.31 -26.88 -7.17
N ILE A 186 -5.97 -25.70 -6.67
CA ILE A 186 -6.46 -25.20 -5.38
C ILE A 186 -7.93 -24.77 -5.49
N MET A 187 -8.30 -24.11 -6.59
CA MET A 187 -9.68 -23.76 -6.93
C MET A 187 -10.58 -24.97 -7.17
N ASN A 188 -10.02 -26.17 -7.34
CA ASN A 188 -10.76 -27.42 -7.52
C ASN A 188 -10.60 -28.38 -6.33
N MET A 189 -10.07 -27.91 -5.20
CA MET A 189 -10.02 -28.70 -3.97
C MET A 189 -11.43 -29.06 -3.52
N ASN A 190 -11.57 -30.27 -2.97
CA ASN A 190 -12.82 -30.76 -2.40
C ASN A 190 -13.35 -29.78 -1.37
N GLU A 191 -14.61 -29.42 -1.55
CA GLU A 191 -15.35 -28.56 -0.65
C GLU A 191 -15.87 -29.39 0.53
N ILE A 192 -15.76 -28.84 1.74
CA ILE A 192 -16.53 -29.36 2.86
C ILE A 192 -17.96 -28.86 2.69
N ARG A 193 -18.89 -29.81 2.61
CA ARG A 193 -20.31 -29.52 2.69
C ARG A 193 -20.69 -29.33 4.14
N VAL A 194 -21.30 -28.19 4.44
CA VAL A 194 -21.88 -27.96 5.75
C VAL A 194 -23.21 -28.70 5.78
N ASN A 195 -23.33 -29.72 6.65
CA ASN A 195 -24.59 -30.43 6.82
C ASN A 195 -25.64 -29.45 7.36
N MET A 196 -26.54 -29.02 6.48
CA MET A 196 -27.68 -28.17 6.81
C MET A 196 -28.89 -29.06 7.02
N ASP A 197 -29.46 -29.04 8.22
CA ASP A 197 -30.75 -29.66 8.51
C ASP A 197 -31.87 -28.68 8.15
N PRO A 198 -32.68 -28.94 7.10
CA PRO A 198 -33.73 -28.02 6.68
C PRO A 198 -34.81 -27.75 7.74
N GLN A 199 -34.96 -28.64 8.73
CA GLN A 199 -35.95 -28.51 9.81
C GLN A 199 -35.41 -27.76 11.03
N ASN A 200 -34.10 -27.82 11.28
CA ASN A 200 -33.49 -27.28 12.51
C ASN A 200 -32.59 -26.06 12.25
N ASP A 201 -32.00 -25.94 11.06
CA ASP A 201 -31.08 -24.86 10.72
C ASP A 201 -31.82 -23.68 10.08
N HIS A 202 -32.36 -22.82 10.93
CA HIS A 202 -32.95 -21.55 10.53
C HIS A 202 -31.89 -20.43 10.53
N LEU A 203 -31.42 -20.06 9.34
CA LEU A 203 -30.52 -18.92 9.17
C LEU A 203 -31.28 -17.60 9.33
N PRO A 204 -30.86 -16.69 10.24
CA PRO A 204 -31.50 -15.40 10.40
C PRO A 204 -31.27 -14.49 9.18
N ARG A 205 -32.15 -13.51 8.97
CA ARG A 205 -31.97 -12.52 7.88
C ARG A 205 -30.76 -11.62 8.06
N TYR A 206 -30.38 -11.37 9.30
CA TYR A 206 -29.21 -10.59 9.67
C TYR A 206 -28.39 -11.34 10.71
N PHE A 207 -27.07 -11.29 10.55
CA PHE A 207 -26.13 -11.86 11.49
C PHE A 207 -24.84 -11.06 11.45
N ASN A 208 -24.29 -10.79 12.63
CA ASN A 208 -22.98 -10.15 12.76
C ASN A 208 -22.17 -10.86 13.85
N SER A 209 -20.97 -11.33 13.49
CA SER A 209 -20.09 -12.03 14.42
C SER A 209 -19.68 -11.15 15.62
N THR A 210 -19.57 -9.82 15.45
CA THR A 210 -19.21 -8.92 16.56
C THR A 210 -20.30 -8.87 17.63
N GLU A 211 -21.57 -8.97 17.21
CA GLU A 211 -22.74 -9.01 18.10
C GLU A 211 -22.88 -10.37 18.78
N LYS A 212 -22.67 -11.46 18.03
CA LYS A 212 -22.77 -12.83 18.60
C LYS A 212 -21.63 -13.15 19.57
N TRP A 213 -20.42 -12.70 19.27
CA TRP A 213 -19.23 -12.97 20.09
C TRP A 213 -18.49 -11.68 20.48
N PRO A 214 -19.06 -10.89 21.42
CA PRO A 214 -18.45 -9.65 21.86
C PRO A 214 -17.03 -9.87 22.39
N GLY A 215 -16.10 -9.00 21.96
CA GLY A 215 -14.70 -9.02 22.36
C GLY A 215 -13.87 -10.18 21.80
N LYS A 216 -14.42 -10.98 20.86
CA LYS A 216 -13.70 -12.09 20.21
C LYS A 216 -13.45 -11.87 18.72
N ILE A 217 -14.01 -10.81 18.15
CA ILE A 217 -13.80 -10.39 16.77
C ILE A 217 -12.89 -9.17 16.77
N HIS A 218 -11.72 -9.29 16.17
CA HIS A 218 -10.72 -8.23 16.16
C HIS A 218 -11.03 -7.20 15.08
N GLU A 219 -10.66 -5.96 15.33
CA GLU A 219 -10.90 -4.84 14.43
C GLU A 219 -10.01 -4.87 13.18
N PRO A 220 -10.45 -4.27 12.05
CA PRO A 220 -9.65 -4.18 10.83
C PRO A 220 -8.34 -3.41 11.04
N LEU A 221 -7.22 -4.01 10.61
CA LEU A 221 -5.91 -3.36 10.56
C LEU A 221 -5.67 -2.68 9.19
N ASP A 222 -4.61 -1.89 9.07
CA ASP A 222 -4.20 -1.25 7.83
C ASP A 222 -2.88 -1.84 7.30
N GLN A 223 -2.94 -2.43 6.11
CA GLN A 223 -1.77 -2.96 5.41
C GLN A 223 -0.88 -1.85 4.82
N GLY A 224 -1.32 -0.60 4.77
CA GLY A 224 -0.57 0.49 4.15
C GLY A 224 -0.19 0.19 2.70
N ASN A 225 0.99 0.62 2.27
CA ASN A 225 1.50 0.39 0.92
C ASN A 225 2.28 -0.93 0.80
N CYS A 226 1.69 -2.01 1.30
CA CYS A 226 2.21 -3.37 1.24
C CYS A 226 1.11 -4.29 0.73
N ALA A 227 1.38 -5.02 -0.35
CA ALA A 227 0.42 -5.93 -0.98
C ALA A 227 0.30 -7.22 -0.14
N ALA A 228 -0.26 -7.10 1.07
CA ALA A 228 -0.25 -8.15 2.09
C ALA A 228 -1.64 -8.57 2.57
N SER A 229 -2.70 -8.27 1.82
CA SER A 229 -4.07 -8.66 2.20
C SER A 229 -4.23 -10.16 2.49
N TRP A 230 -3.45 -10.99 1.79
CA TRP A 230 -3.34 -12.44 2.03
C TRP A 230 -2.91 -12.77 3.48
N ALA A 231 -1.97 -12.03 4.05
CA ALA A 231 -1.46 -12.23 5.41
C ALA A 231 -2.43 -11.62 6.45
N PHE A 232 -2.92 -10.42 6.18
CA PHE A 232 -3.83 -9.69 7.08
C PHE A 232 -5.14 -10.43 7.30
N SER A 233 -5.80 -10.86 6.23
CA SER A 233 -7.07 -11.58 6.34
C SER A 233 -6.88 -12.98 6.95
N THR A 234 -5.78 -13.68 6.66
CA THR A 234 -5.44 -14.97 7.29
C THR A 234 -5.25 -14.83 8.80
N ALA A 235 -4.42 -13.86 9.22
CA ALA A 235 -4.17 -13.58 10.63
C ALA A 235 -5.46 -13.16 11.35
N ALA A 236 -6.28 -12.30 10.74
CA ALA A 236 -7.54 -11.84 11.32
C ALA A 236 -8.55 -12.97 11.53
N VAL A 237 -8.77 -13.83 10.52
CA VAL A 237 -9.67 -14.99 10.64
C VAL A 237 -9.17 -15.94 11.72
N ALA A 238 -7.87 -16.27 11.72
CA ALA A 238 -7.30 -17.15 12.73
C ALA A 238 -7.43 -16.60 14.16
N SER A 239 -7.21 -15.29 14.34
CA SER A 239 -7.38 -14.59 15.62
C SER A 239 -8.79 -14.77 16.18
N ASP A 240 -9.79 -14.53 15.34
CA ASP A 240 -11.20 -14.64 15.74
C ASP A 240 -11.60 -16.09 16.02
N ARG A 241 -11.20 -17.02 15.15
CA ARG A 241 -11.49 -18.45 15.30
C ARG A 241 -10.91 -19.00 16.59
N ILE A 242 -9.66 -18.66 16.91
CA ILE A 242 -9.04 -19.04 18.19
C ILE A 242 -9.79 -18.43 19.38
N SER A 243 -10.21 -17.17 19.25
CA SER A 243 -10.96 -16.48 20.31
C SER A 243 -12.32 -17.12 20.59
N ILE A 244 -13.07 -17.43 19.53
CA ILE A 244 -14.39 -18.07 19.59
C ILE A 244 -14.26 -19.49 20.15
N GLN A 245 -13.37 -20.29 19.58
CA GLN A 245 -13.26 -21.72 19.92
C GLN A 245 -12.61 -21.97 21.28
N SER A 246 -11.82 -21.01 21.78
CA SER A 246 -11.34 -21.04 23.16
C SER A 246 -12.37 -20.52 24.16
N MET A 247 -13.61 -20.24 23.73
CA MET A 247 -14.67 -19.63 24.53
C MET A 247 -14.25 -18.31 25.21
N GLY A 248 -13.28 -17.59 24.61
CA GLY A 248 -12.74 -16.35 25.16
C GLY A 248 -11.70 -16.51 26.26
N HIS A 249 -11.22 -17.73 26.53
CA HIS A 249 -10.07 -17.93 27.43
C HIS A 249 -8.79 -17.29 26.88
N MET A 250 -8.69 -17.15 25.55
CA MET A 250 -7.69 -16.37 24.86
C MET A 250 -8.35 -15.51 23.78
N THR A 251 -7.79 -14.33 23.55
CA THR A 251 -8.22 -13.40 22.49
C THR A 251 -6.99 -12.85 21.76
N PRO A 252 -6.19 -13.71 21.09
CA PRO A 252 -4.94 -13.27 20.51
C PRO A 252 -5.19 -12.58 19.16
N GLN A 253 -4.82 -11.31 19.04
CA GLN A 253 -4.67 -10.66 17.75
C GLN A 253 -3.35 -11.12 17.12
N LEU A 254 -3.40 -11.95 16.09
CA LEU A 254 -2.22 -12.53 15.45
C LEU A 254 -1.51 -11.54 14.53
N SER A 255 -0.18 -11.64 14.46
CA SER A 255 0.68 -10.73 13.69
C SER A 255 0.68 -11.06 12.19
N PRO A 256 0.12 -10.20 11.32
CA PRO A 256 0.37 -10.27 9.89
C PRO A 256 1.85 -10.08 9.53
N GLN A 257 2.60 -9.26 10.28
CA GLN A 257 4.03 -9.05 10.06
C GLN A 257 4.82 -10.35 10.15
N ASN A 258 4.47 -11.23 11.10
CA ASN A 258 5.12 -12.53 11.22
C ASN A 258 4.91 -13.38 9.95
N LEU A 259 3.71 -13.39 9.36
CA LEU A 259 3.47 -14.06 8.08
C LEU A 259 4.28 -13.41 6.95
N ILE A 260 4.19 -12.08 6.80
CA ILE A 260 4.85 -11.32 5.74
C ILE A 260 6.36 -11.54 5.73
N SER A 261 6.99 -11.55 6.90
CA SER A 261 8.45 -11.67 7.03
C SER A 261 8.97 -13.11 7.06
N CYS A 262 8.17 -14.08 7.53
CA CYS A 262 8.65 -15.43 7.82
C CYS A 262 8.06 -16.53 6.93
N ASP A 263 6.89 -16.33 6.33
CA ASP A 263 6.38 -17.23 5.30
C ASP A 263 6.98 -16.84 3.95
N THR A 264 8.16 -17.37 3.63
CA THR A 264 8.95 -16.98 2.45
C THR A 264 8.89 -18.00 1.30
N ARG A 265 8.17 -19.12 1.49
CA ARG A 265 8.16 -20.20 0.49
C ARG A 265 7.04 -19.96 -0.53
N ASN A 266 7.42 -19.50 -1.73
CA ASN A 266 6.47 -19.11 -2.79
C ASN A 266 5.54 -17.97 -2.33
N GLN A 267 6.11 -17.02 -1.60
CA GLN A 267 5.45 -15.85 -1.05
C GLN A 267 6.38 -14.66 -1.25
N ASP A 268 5.84 -13.52 -1.66
CA ASP A 268 6.61 -12.33 -2.02
C ASP A 268 6.43 -11.18 -1.01
N GLY A 269 5.93 -11.50 0.21
CA GLY A 269 5.74 -10.55 1.29
C GLY A 269 4.81 -9.40 0.86
N CYS A 270 5.37 -8.19 0.77
CA CYS A 270 4.66 -6.98 0.33
C CYS A 270 4.47 -6.84 -1.19
N ALA A 271 4.98 -7.77 -1.99
CA ALA A 271 4.69 -7.84 -3.43
C ALA A 271 3.55 -8.81 -3.76
N GLY A 272 3.01 -9.49 -2.76
CA GLY A 272 1.86 -10.38 -2.88
C GLY A 272 2.12 -11.75 -2.27
N GLY A 273 1.04 -12.51 -2.10
CA GLY A 273 1.13 -13.84 -1.52
C GLY A 273 -0.14 -14.65 -1.67
N ARG A 274 0.03 -15.94 -1.38
CA ARG A 274 -0.95 -17.00 -1.52
C ARG A 274 -1.59 -17.32 -0.18
N VAL A 275 -2.92 -17.36 -0.18
CA VAL A 275 -3.71 -17.72 1.02
C VAL A 275 -3.46 -19.16 1.45
N ASP A 276 -3.31 -20.09 0.51
CA ASP A 276 -3.07 -21.50 0.85
C ASP A 276 -1.68 -21.72 1.49
N GLY A 277 -0.67 -20.97 1.07
CA GLY A 277 0.65 -20.93 1.71
C GLY A 277 0.57 -20.40 3.14
N ALA A 278 -0.16 -19.30 3.34
CA ALA A 278 -0.32 -18.66 4.63
C ALA A 278 -0.99 -19.59 5.67
N TRP A 279 -2.06 -20.28 5.30
CA TRP A 279 -2.69 -21.27 6.17
C TRP A 279 -1.80 -22.47 6.44
N TRP A 280 -1.03 -22.92 5.44
CA TRP A 280 -0.07 -23.99 5.65
C TRP A 280 1.01 -23.58 6.66
N PHE A 281 1.51 -22.35 6.56
CA PHE A 281 2.46 -21.77 7.50
C PHE A 281 1.86 -21.71 8.91
N LEU A 282 0.66 -21.14 9.05
CA LEU A 282 -0.01 -21.01 10.34
C LEU A 282 -0.26 -22.38 11.00
N ARG A 283 -0.66 -23.39 10.22
CA ARG A 283 -0.80 -24.77 10.71
C ARG A 283 0.54 -25.34 11.18
N ARG A 284 1.59 -25.23 10.35
CA ARG A 284 2.86 -25.95 10.56
C ARG A 284 3.81 -25.25 11.50
N ARG A 285 3.90 -23.93 11.43
CA ARG A 285 4.85 -23.08 12.15
C ARG A 285 4.16 -22.21 13.19
N GLY A 286 2.93 -21.80 12.93
CA GLY A 286 2.22 -20.85 13.76
C GLY A 286 2.81 -19.45 13.70
N VAL A 287 2.15 -18.51 14.36
CA VAL A 287 2.55 -17.10 14.41
C VAL A 287 2.42 -16.55 15.82
N VAL A 288 3.14 -15.48 16.13
CA VAL A 288 2.96 -14.72 17.37
C VAL A 288 1.85 -13.67 17.24
N THR A 289 1.53 -12.98 18.34
CA THR A 289 0.58 -11.88 18.35
C THR A 289 1.15 -10.60 17.73
N GLU A 290 0.26 -9.72 17.29
CA GLU A 290 0.56 -8.37 16.84
C GLU A 290 1.29 -7.57 17.92
N ASP A 291 0.92 -7.72 19.20
CA ASP A 291 1.64 -7.08 20.30
C ASP A 291 3.11 -7.55 20.41
N CYS A 292 3.43 -8.77 19.98
CA CYS A 292 4.79 -9.31 20.02
C CYS A 292 5.59 -8.88 18.79
N TYR A 293 5.00 -8.98 17.60
CA TYR A 293 5.63 -8.58 16.35
C TYR A 293 4.69 -7.63 15.58
N PRO A 294 4.68 -6.32 15.94
CA PRO A 294 3.80 -5.36 15.31
C PRO A 294 4.09 -5.16 13.83
N TYR A 295 3.06 -4.86 13.07
CA TYR A 295 3.17 -4.47 11.68
C TYR A 295 3.74 -3.07 11.53
N THR A 296 4.80 -2.98 10.71
CA THR A 296 5.41 -1.70 10.33
C THR A 296 5.26 -1.54 8.83
N PRO A 297 4.44 -0.57 8.36
CA PRO A 297 4.32 -0.28 6.94
C PRO A 297 5.69 0.05 6.34
N PRO A 298 6.00 -0.45 5.14
CA PRO A 298 7.29 -0.16 4.51
C PRO A 298 7.43 1.35 4.21
N HIS A 299 8.58 1.91 4.56
CA HIS A 299 8.88 3.34 4.37
C HIS A 299 9.47 3.68 2.99
N GLN A 300 9.92 2.68 2.22
CA GLN A 300 10.62 2.88 0.93
C GLN A 300 10.21 1.86 -0.13
N THR A 301 10.40 2.23 -1.39
CA THR A 301 10.20 1.37 -2.57
C THR A 301 11.51 1.28 -3.37
N PRO A 302 11.99 0.08 -3.76
CA PRO A 302 11.37 -1.22 -3.56
C PRO A 302 11.36 -1.64 -2.08
N VAL A 303 10.29 -2.32 -1.68
CA VAL A 303 10.13 -2.81 -0.31
C VAL A 303 11.16 -3.91 -0.06
N GLU A 304 12.15 -3.66 0.79
CA GLU A 304 12.98 -4.74 1.31
C GLU A 304 12.10 -5.67 2.14
N VAL A 305 12.12 -6.96 1.83
CA VAL A 305 11.42 -7.97 2.64
C VAL A 305 12.05 -7.94 4.03
N ALA A 306 11.32 -7.41 5.00
CA ALA A 306 11.80 -7.33 6.38
C ALA A 306 12.21 -8.73 6.85
N ARG A 307 13.46 -8.85 7.31
CA ARG A 307 14.02 -10.12 7.79
C ARG A 307 13.09 -10.73 8.83
N CYS A 308 12.83 -12.04 8.70
CA CYS A 308 12.08 -12.78 9.71
C CYS A 308 12.76 -12.67 11.09
N MET A 309 12.09 -12.01 12.03
CA MET A 309 12.56 -11.91 13.42
C MET A 309 11.95 -12.97 14.34
N MET A 310 10.79 -13.53 13.98
CA MET A 310 10.05 -14.50 14.78
C MET A 310 9.89 -15.85 14.09
N GLN A 311 10.90 -16.70 14.25
CA GLN A 311 10.85 -18.10 13.84
C GLN A 311 10.30 -18.99 14.96
N SER A 312 9.82 -20.18 14.59
CA SER A 312 9.35 -21.19 15.54
C SER A 312 10.07 -22.53 15.39
N ARG A 313 10.30 -23.18 16.53
CA ARG A 313 10.86 -24.54 16.63
C ARG A 313 9.82 -25.53 17.16
N SER A 314 9.99 -26.81 16.81
CA SER A 314 9.14 -27.89 17.32
C SER A 314 9.52 -28.21 18.76
N VAL A 315 8.53 -28.39 19.63
CA VAL A 315 8.73 -28.85 21.02
C VAL A 315 8.07 -30.21 21.29
N GLY A 316 7.69 -30.93 20.23
CA GLY A 316 7.03 -32.24 20.32
C GLY A 316 5.50 -32.13 20.29
N ARG A 317 4.82 -33.27 20.05
CA ARG A 317 3.35 -33.38 19.92
C ARG A 317 2.72 -32.35 18.95
N GLY A 318 3.51 -31.87 17.99
CA GLY A 318 3.14 -30.84 17.04
C GLY A 318 3.03 -29.41 17.59
N LYS A 319 3.35 -29.16 18.87
CA LYS A 319 3.40 -27.80 19.44
C LYS A 319 4.65 -27.05 18.96
N ARG A 320 4.56 -25.72 18.98
CA ARG A 320 5.62 -24.80 18.55
C ARG A 320 5.94 -23.79 19.64
N GLN A 321 7.19 -23.33 19.65
CA GLN A 321 7.65 -22.26 20.53
C GLN A 321 8.49 -21.28 19.70
N ALA A 322 8.37 -19.99 20.01
CA ALA A 322 9.22 -18.96 19.43
C ALA A 322 10.70 -19.22 19.78
N THR A 323 11.59 -18.88 18.85
CA THR A 323 13.04 -19.03 19.04
C THR A 323 13.72 -17.77 19.56
N GLN A 324 13.01 -16.64 19.59
CA GLN A 324 13.52 -15.33 19.95
C GLN A 324 12.53 -14.58 20.84
N HIS A 325 13.00 -13.52 21.49
CA HIS A 325 12.13 -12.55 22.16
C HIS A 325 11.36 -11.72 21.12
N CYS A 326 10.24 -11.16 21.54
CA CYS A 326 9.43 -10.31 20.69
C CYS A 326 10.22 -9.10 20.16
N PRO A 327 10.07 -8.75 18.87
CA PRO A 327 10.58 -7.49 18.33
C PRO A 327 10.05 -6.26 19.07
N ASN A 328 8.81 -6.31 19.57
CA ASN A 328 8.32 -5.31 20.51
C ASN A 328 8.95 -5.54 21.89
N THR A 329 9.88 -4.67 22.27
CA THR A 329 10.59 -4.73 23.55
C THR A 329 9.68 -4.54 24.77
N HIS A 330 8.46 -4.04 24.58
CA HIS A 330 7.48 -3.87 25.66
C HIS A 330 6.65 -5.12 25.93
N ASN A 331 6.73 -6.15 25.08
CA ASN A 331 5.99 -7.40 25.27
C ASN A 331 6.93 -8.59 25.37
N TYR A 332 6.81 -9.36 26.44
CA TYR A 332 7.62 -10.55 26.67
C TYR A 332 6.91 -11.84 26.24
N ARG A 333 5.60 -11.78 25.92
CA ARG A 333 4.80 -12.95 25.54
C ARG A 333 4.97 -13.25 24.06
N ASN A 334 5.77 -14.26 23.77
CA ASN A 334 6.06 -14.76 22.42
C ASN A 334 5.37 -16.09 22.12
N ASP A 335 4.17 -16.30 22.68
CA ASP A 335 3.37 -17.50 22.45
C ASP A 335 3.08 -17.70 20.96
N ILE A 336 3.21 -18.94 20.49
CA ILE A 336 2.95 -19.31 19.09
C ILE A 336 1.56 -19.94 18.99
N TYR A 337 0.73 -19.34 18.13
CA TYR A 337 -0.61 -19.79 17.85
C TYR A 337 -0.64 -20.54 16.51
N GLN A 338 -1.33 -21.68 16.48
CA GLN A 338 -1.44 -22.55 15.31
C GLN A 338 -2.90 -22.77 14.93
N SER A 339 -3.14 -23.13 13.68
CA SER A 339 -4.43 -23.62 13.22
C SER A 339 -4.41 -25.13 12.93
N THR A 340 -5.60 -25.71 12.82
CA THR A 340 -5.83 -26.99 12.15
C THR A 340 -5.68 -26.83 10.63
N PRO A 341 -5.73 -27.93 9.83
CA PRO A 341 -5.80 -27.81 8.38
C PRO A 341 -6.98 -26.90 7.94
N PRO A 342 -6.75 -25.93 7.05
CA PRO A 342 -7.84 -25.14 6.47
C PRO A 342 -8.70 -26.04 5.56
N TYR A 343 -9.94 -25.62 5.34
CA TYR A 343 -10.85 -26.28 4.40
C TYR A 343 -11.58 -25.23 3.56
N ARG A 344 -11.87 -25.61 2.32
CA ARG A 344 -12.67 -24.81 1.41
C ARG A 344 -14.15 -25.10 1.66
N LEU A 345 -14.95 -24.04 1.74
CA LEU A 345 -16.40 -24.14 1.74
C LEU A 345 -16.94 -24.19 0.31
N SER A 346 -18.12 -24.76 0.14
CA SER A 346 -18.83 -24.63 -1.12
C SER A 346 -19.17 -23.17 -1.42
N SER A 347 -19.38 -22.86 -2.70
CA SER A 347 -19.88 -21.54 -3.12
C SER A 347 -21.38 -21.35 -2.82
N ASN A 348 -21.99 -22.23 -2.03
CA ASN A 348 -23.38 -22.11 -1.62
C ASN A 348 -23.52 -21.04 -0.54
N GLU A 349 -24.27 -19.98 -0.85
CA GLU A 349 -24.60 -18.87 0.05
C GLU A 349 -24.96 -19.34 1.46
N LYS A 350 -25.85 -20.34 1.58
CA LYS A 350 -26.35 -20.80 2.88
C LYS A 350 -25.31 -21.59 3.68
N GLU A 351 -24.44 -22.34 3.01
CA GLU A 351 -23.35 -23.07 3.70
C GLU A 351 -22.31 -22.09 4.24
N ILE A 352 -21.98 -21.04 3.50
CA ILE A 352 -21.11 -19.95 3.98
C ILE A 352 -21.75 -19.25 5.19
N MET A 353 -23.04 -18.91 5.11
CA MET A 353 -23.79 -18.32 6.24
C MET A 353 -23.74 -19.23 7.48
N LYS A 354 -23.98 -20.53 7.30
CA LYS A 354 -23.99 -21.50 8.40
C LYS A 354 -22.63 -21.62 9.06
N GLU A 355 -21.57 -21.71 8.27
CA GLU A 355 -20.20 -21.77 8.78
C GLU A 355 -19.86 -20.52 9.60
N ILE A 356 -20.23 -19.34 9.10
CA ILE A 356 -20.02 -18.09 9.83
C ILE A 356 -20.84 -18.08 11.12
N MET A 357 -22.09 -18.54 11.06
CA MET A 357 -22.99 -18.59 12.21
C MET A 357 -22.45 -19.49 13.32
N ASP A 358 -21.96 -20.67 12.98
CA ASP A 358 -21.58 -21.67 13.96
C ASP A 358 -20.15 -21.44 14.48
N ASN A 359 -19.23 -21.13 13.57
CA ASN A 359 -17.80 -21.23 13.83
C ASN A 359 -17.07 -19.88 13.72
N GLY A 360 -17.73 -18.83 13.25
CA GLY A 360 -17.19 -17.48 13.16
C GLY A 360 -16.64 -17.09 11.78
N PRO A 361 -15.95 -15.95 11.67
CA PRO A 361 -15.57 -15.38 10.39
C PRO A 361 -14.79 -16.31 9.46
N VAL A 362 -14.96 -16.13 8.15
CA VAL A 362 -14.29 -16.89 7.09
C VAL A 362 -13.43 -15.98 6.24
N GLN A 363 -12.42 -16.53 5.56
CA GLN A 363 -11.63 -15.78 4.58
C GLN A 363 -12.23 -15.97 3.20
N ALA A 364 -12.40 -14.89 2.45
CA ALA A 364 -12.84 -14.93 1.06
C ALA A 364 -11.83 -14.23 0.17
N ILE A 365 -11.77 -14.64 -1.10
CA ILE A 365 -11.04 -13.94 -2.15
C ILE A 365 -12.07 -13.26 -3.05
N MET A 366 -11.81 -12.01 -3.41
CA MET A 366 -12.64 -11.24 -4.33
C MET A 366 -11.78 -10.51 -5.38
N GLU A 367 -12.41 -10.16 -6.49
CA GLU A 367 -11.89 -9.28 -7.51
C GLU A 367 -12.25 -7.82 -7.21
N VAL A 368 -11.24 -6.98 -7.02
CA VAL A 368 -11.41 -5.56 -6.71
C VAL A 368 -11.22 -4.75 -7.98
N HIS A 369 -12.24 -3.99 -8.36
CA HIS A 369 -12.23 -3.05 -9.48
C HIS A 369 -11.85 -1.64 -9.03
N GLU A 370 -11.56 -0.75 -9.98
CA GLU A 370 -11.13 0.64 -9.70
C GLU A 370 -12.14 1.44 -8.86
N ASP A 371 -13.44 1.18 -8.98
CA ASP A 371 -14.49 1.91 -8.27
C ASP A 371 -14.62 1.50 -6.80
N PHE A 372 -14.19 0.29 -6.43
CA PHE A 372 -14.24 -0.18 -5.04
C PHE A 372 -13.32 0.61 -4.11
N PHE A 373 -12.19 1.13 -4.61
CA PHE A 373 -11.26 1.93 -3.81
C PHE A 373 -11.92 3.16 -3.16
N VAL A 374 -12.93 3.71 -3.83
CA VAL A 374 -13.69 4.88 -3.34
C VAL A 374 -14.98 4.50 -2.61
N TYR A 375 -15.25 3.22 -2.34
CA TYR A 375 -16.41 2.79 -1.55
C TYR A 375 -16.47 3.48 -0.18
N ARG A 376 -17.65 4.03 0.15
CA ARG A 376 -17.93 4.68 1.44
C ARG A 376 -18.97 3.95 2.27
N SER A 377 -20.11 3.60 1.67
CA SER A 377 -21.24 2.96 2.37
C SER A 377 -22.26 2.38 1.40
N GLY A 378 -23.17 1.54 1.91
CA GLY A 378 -24.23 0.89 1.15
C GLY A 378 -23.82 -0.49 0.62
N ILE A 379 -24.59 -1.08 -0.27
CA ILE A 379 -24.32 -2.44 -0.78
C ILE A 379 -23.54 -2.30 -2.10
N TYR A 380 -22.24 -2.58 -2.05
CA TYR A 380 -21.38 -2.51 -3.22
C TYR A 380 -21.77 -3.56 -4.27
N LYS A 381 -21.79 -3.09 -5.52
CA LYS A 381 -21.84 -3.85 -6.75
C LYS A 381 -20.99 -3.08 -7.77
N HIS A 382 -20.13 -3.77 -8.52
CA HIS A 382 -19.28 -3.11 -9.51
C HIS A 382 -20.15 -2.39 -10.55
N THR A 383 -19.79 -1.14 -10.85
CA THR A 383 -20.58 -0.26 -11.70
C THR A 383 -20.03 -0.19 -13.12
N ASP A 384 -20.91 0.09 -14.08
CA ASP A 384 -20.56 0.32 -15.49
C ASP A 384 -20.01 1.74 -15.74
N VAL A 385 -19.84 2.57 -14.69
CA VAL A 385 -19.38 3.96 -14.76
C VAL A 385 -18.05 4.10 -15.52
N SER A 386 -17.16 3.12 -15.36
CA SER A 386 -15.85 3.12 -16.03
C SER A 386 -15.88 2.53 -17.43
N PHE A 387 -16.98 1.93 -17.90
CA PHE A 387 -17.03 1.20 -19.18
C PHE A 387 -16.80 2.10 -20.40
N ALA A 388 -17.20 3.37 -20.32
CA ALA A 388 -16.93 4.37 -21.33
C ALA A 388 -15.47 4.88 -21.31
N LYS A 389 -14.68 4.53 -20.28
CA LYS A 389 -13.28 4.96 -20.16
C LYS A 389 -12.33 4.03 -20.93
N PRO A 390 -11.18 4.56 -21.39
CA PRO A 390 -10.14 3.75 -22.00
C PRO A 390 -9.67 2.60 -21.10
N PRO A 391 -9.19 1.48 -21.66
CA PRO A 391 -8.77 0.30 -20.89
C PRO A 391 -7.74 0.56 -19.78
N GLN A 392 -6.92 1.60 -19.88
CA GLN A 392 -5.97 1.92 -18.80
C GLN A 392 -6.63 2.39 -17.50
N TYR A 393 -7.88 2.84 -17.53
CA TYR A 393 -8.68 3.24 -16.36
C TYR A 393 -9.53 2.10 -15.80
N ARG A 394 -9.60 0.96 -16.49
CA ARG A 394 -10.41 -0.20 -16.11
C ARG A 394 -9.48 -1.32 -15.68
N LYS A 395 -9.15 -1.34 -14.39
CA LYS A 395 -8.14 -2.26 -13.85
C LYS A 395 -8.69 -2.90 -12.60
N HIS A 396 -8.41 -4.19 -12.47
CA HIS A 396 -8.83 -4.99 -11.34
C HIS A 396 -7.65 -5.83 -10.83
N GLY A 397 -7.81 -6.36 -9.62
CA GLY A 397 -6.86 -7.27 -9.01
C GLY A 397 -7.49 -8.10 -7.91
N THR A 398 -6.79 -9.16 -7.51
CA THR A 398 -7.29 -10.10 -6.52
C THR A 398 -6.95 -9.65 -5.09
N HIS A 399 -7.93 -9.73 -4.19
CA HIS A 399 -7.81 -9.28 -2.81
C HIS A 399 -8.53 -10.26 -1.87
N SER A 400 -7.94 -10.56 -0.72
CA SER A 400 -8.57 -11.40 0.28
C SER A 400 -9.10 -10.58 1.45
N VAL A 401 -10.32 -10.90 1.89
CA VAL A 401 -11.05 -10.22 2.96
C VAL A 401 -11.56 -11.23 3.98
N ARG A 402 -12.03 -10.74 5.13
CA ARG A 402 -12.68 -11.57 6.17
C ARG A 402 -14.18 -11.27 6.18
N ILE A 403 -15.01 -12.26 5.88
CA ILE A 403 -16.48 -12.13 5.98
C ILE A 403 -16.89 -12.45 7.42
N ILE A 404 -17.64 -11.54 8.05
CA ILE A 404 -18.02 -11.63 9.46
C ILE A 404 -19.53 -11.76 9.67
N GLY A 405 -20.34 -11.62 8.62
CA GLY A 405 -21.78 -11.64 8.76
C GLY A 405 -22.50 -11.31 7.47
N TRP A 406 -23.81 -11.13 7.56
CA TRP A 406 -24.69 -10.81 6.43
C TRP A 406 -25.92 -10.04 6.89
N GLY A 407 -26.63 -9.48 5.92
CA GLY A 407 -27.91 -8.84 6.15
C GLY A 407 -28.77 -8.79 4.90
N GLU A 408 -29.96 -8.22 5.07
CA GLU A 408 -30.93 -7.94 4.02
C GLU A 408 -31.51 -6.55 4.27
N ASP A 409 -31.23 -5.63 3.34
CA ASP A 409 -31.90 -4.33 3.29
C ASP A 409 -33.08 -4.39 2.32
N ARG A 410 -34.00 -3.43 2.39
CA ARG A 410 -35.02 -3.23 1.37
C ARG A 410 -34.69 -1.98 0.57
N ASP A 411 -34.78 -2.06 -0.75
CA ASP A 411 -34.71 -0.86 -1.57
C ASP A 411 -36.01 -0.06 -1.54
N PHE A 412 -36.02 1.09 -2.24
CA PHE A 412 -37.18 1.98 -2.29
C PHE A 412 -38.44 1.31 -2.85
N ASN A 413 -38.28 0.28 -3.68
CA ASN A 413 -39.38 -0.51 -4.26
C ASN A 413 -39.77 -1.70 -3.37
N GLY A 414 -39.18 -1.83 -2.18
CA GLY A 414 -39.43 -2.91 -1.23
C GLY A 414 -38.72 -4.23 -1.57
N THR A 415 -37.87 -4.25 -2.60
CA THR A 415 -37.15 -5.45 -3.04
C THR A 415 -36.02 -5.76 -2.06
N PRO A 416 -35.91 -7.00 -1.56
CA PRO A 416 -34.84 -7.37 -0.64
C PRO A 416 -33.49 -7.36 -1.38
N ARG A 417 -32.51 -6.66 -0.80
CA ARG A 417 -31.12 -6.64 -1.22
C ARG A 417 -30.27 -7.27 -0.15
N LYS A 418 -29.73 -8.44 -0.49
CA LYS A 418 -28.87 -9.21 0.39
C LYS A 418 -27.44 -8.70 0.31
N PHE A 419 -26.74 -8.72 1.43
CA PHE A 419 -25.32 -8.38 1.47
C PHE A 419 -24.54 -9.27 2.43
N TRP A 420 -23.25 -9.40 2.15
CA TRP A 420 -22.22 -9.82 3.12
C TRP A 420 -21.69 -8.61 3.87
N ILE A 421 -21.29 -8.80 5.11
CA ILE A 421 -20.51 -7.84 5.91
C ILE A 421 -19.08 -8.35 5.94
N ALA A 422 -18.16 -7.61 5.34
CA ALA A 422 -16.76 -7.99 5.23
C ALA A 422 -15.83 -6.93 5.82
N ALA A 423 -14.79 -7.38 6.51
CA ALA A 423 -13.70 -6.56 7.02
C ALA A 423 -12.59 -6.48 5.97
N ASN A 424 -12.19 -5.26 5.63
CA ASN A 424 -11.05 -4.99 4.76
C ASN A 424 -9.74 -4.90 5.56
N SER A 425 -8.63 -4.64 4.89
CA SER A 425 -7.30 -4.47 5.48
C SER A 425 -6.69 -3.09 5.14
N TRP A 426 -7.53 -2.06 4.97
CA TRP A 426 -7.14 -0.68 4.64
C TRP A 426 -7.43 0.31 5.77
N GLY A 427 -7.50 -0.19 7.00
CA GLY A 427 -7.73 0.59 8.20
C GLY A 427 -9.18 1.07 8.38
N LYS A 428 -9.45 1.60 9.57
CA LYS A 428 -10.79 2.04 9.98
C LYS A 428 -11.29 3.30 9.27
N ASN A 429 -10.39 4.07 8.67
CA ASN A 429 -10.77 5.32 8.00
C ASN A 429 -11.44 5.06 6.64
N TRP A 430 -11.34 3.85 6.10
CA TRP A 430 -11.93 3.45 4.83
C TRP A 430 -13.32 2.81 5.00
N GLY A 431 -14.21 3.01 4.02
CA GLY A 431 -15.55 2.40 4.03
C GLY A 431 -16.38 2.71 5.29
N GLU A 432 -17.03 1.68 5.81
CA GLU A 432 -17.87 1.69 7.01
C GLU A 432 -17.05 1.29 8.24
N ASN A 433 -16.10 2.14 8.65
CA ASN A 433 -15.15 1.88 9.75
C ASN A 433 -14.19 0.70 9.50
N GLY A 434 -13.69 0.56 8.27
CA GLY A 434 -12.84 -0.55 7.82
C GLY A 434 -13.64 -1.76 7.32
N TYR A 435 -14.96 -1.71 7.43
CA TYR A 435 -15.87 -2.72 6.88
C TYR A 435 -16.51 -2.24 5.58
N PHE A 436 -17.10 -3.17 4.84
CA PHE A 436 -17.93 -2.89 3.69
C PHE A 436 -19.04 -3.92 3.58
N ARG A 437 -20.08 -3.55 2.81
CA ARG A 437 -21.15 -4.45 2.42
C ARG A 437 -21.10 -4.66 0.92
N ILE A 438 -21.24 -5.92 0.50
CA ILE A 438 -21.19 -6.33 -0.91
C ILE A 438 -22.35 -7.27 -1.19
N ALA A 439 -22.89 -7.20 -2.41
CA ALA A 439 -24.02 -8.02 -2.82
C ALA A 439 -23.77 -9.52 -2.54
N ARG A 440 -24.74 -10.19 -1.94
CA ARG A 440 -24.71 -11.61 -1.55
C ARG A 440 -25.68 -12.43 -2.41
N GLY A 441 -25.26 -13.62 -2.81
CA GLY A 441 -26.02 -14.59 -3.59
C GLY A 441 -25.82 -14.50 -5.11
N ASP A 442 -25.11 -13.47 -5.58
CA ASP A 442 -24.79 -13.24 -6.99
C ASP A 442 -23.33 -13.59 -7.32
N ASN A 443 -22.54 -14.05 -6.33
CA ASN A 443 -21.08 -14.16 -6.43
C ASN A 443 -20.41 -12.87 -6.95
N GLU A 444 -20.89 -11.71 -6.49
CA GLU A 444 -20.39 -10.40 -6.87
C GLU A 444 -18.89 -10.32 -6.63
N CYS A 445 -18.12 -9.87 -7.63
CA CYS A 445 -16.66 -9.81 -7.55
C CYS A 445 -16.01 -11.15 -7.15
N GLU A 446 -16.61 -12.29 -7.53
CA GLU A 446 -16.16 -13.63 -7.17
C GLU A 446 -16.06 -13.93 -5.65
N ILE A 447 -16.66 -13.11 -4.77
CA ILE A 447 -16.45 -13.20 -3.32
C ILE A 447 -16.91 -14.53 -2.70
N GLU A 448 -17.80 -15.27 -3.36
CA GLU A 448 -18.34 -16.56 -2.92
C GLU A 448 -17.61 -17.75 -3.56
N ALA A 449 -16.72 -17.51 -4.54
CA ALA A 449 -16.08 -18.56 -5.33
C ALA A 449 -15.01 -19.34 -4.56
N PHE A 450 -14.28 -18.67 -3.67
CA PHE A 450 -13.21 -19.27 -2.90
C PHE A 450 -13.21 -18.75 -1.45
N VAL A 451 -13.87 -19.52 -0.59
CA VAL A 451 -14.05 -19.22 0.83
C VAL A 451 -13.39 -20.31 1.67
N ILE A 452 -12.56 -19.90 2.64
CA ILE A 452 -11.84 -20.80 3.53
C ILE A 452 -12.34 -20.65 4.96
N GLY A 453 -12.68 -21.79 5.56
CA GLY A 453 -12.87 -21.96 6.99
C GLY A 453 -11.69 -22.66 7.65
N VAL A 454 -11.58 -22.53 8.98
CA VAL A 454 -10.53 -23.16 9.77
C VAL A 454 -10.95 -23.31 11.23
N TRP A 455 -10.29 -24.23 11.94
CA TRP A 455 -10.31 -24.27 13.41
C TRP A 455 -8.96 -23.84 13.98
N GLY A 456 -8.99 -23.04 15.03
CA GLY A 456 -7.85 -22.80 15.90
C GLY A 456 -7.39 -24.10 16.55
N ARG A 457 -6.08 -24.27 16.71
CA ARG A 457 -5.53 -25.41 17.43
C ARG A 457 -5.47 -25.09 18.91
N ILE A 458 -6.49 -25.50 19.66
CA ILE A 458 -6.62 -25.23 21.09
C ILE A 458 -6.53 -26.54 21.86
N THR A 459 -5.71 -26.58 22.90
CA THR A 459 -5.64 -27.70 23.85
C THR A 459 -6.17 -27.30 25.22
N MET A 460 -6.60 -28.28 26.02
CA MET A 460 -7.08 -28.05 27.39
C MET A 460 -6.04 -27.35 28.29
N GLU A 461 -4.75 -27.61 28.03
CA GLU A 461 -3.62 -26.92 28.70
C GLU A 461 -3.60 -25.43 28.38
N ASP A 462 -3.87 -25.06 27.12
CA ASP A 462 -3.83 -23.67 26.66
C ASP A 462 -4.97 -22.85 27.32
N MET A 463 -6.10 -23.50 27.62
CA MET A 463 -7.23 -22.87 28.34
C MET A 463 -6.98 -22.67 29.84
N HIS A 464 -6.21 -23.56 30.49
CA HIS A 464 -5.93 -23.50 31.93
C HIS A 464 -4.81 -22.51 32.29
N ASN A 465 -3.75 -22.42 31.48
CA ASN A 465 -2.59 -21.58 31.80
C ASN A 465 -2.92 -20.07 31.86
N HIS A 466 -3.93 -19.59 31.12
CA HIS A 466 -4.33 -18.19 31.18
C HIS A 466 -5.13 -17.80 32.43
N HIS A 467 -5.77 -18.75 33.12
CA HIS A 467 -6.43 -18.45 34.40
C HIS A 467 -5.43 -18.12 35.52
N HIS A 468 -4.26 -18.76 35.53
CA HIS A 468 -3.24 -18.52 36.54
C HIS A 468 -2.51 -17.19 36.36
N HIS A 469 -2.36 -16.71 35.12
CA HIS A 469 -1.74 -15.40 34.87
C HIS A 469 -2.66 -14.21 35.20
N ARG A 470 -3.98 -14.35 35.08
CA ARG A 470 -4.94 -13.30 35.53
C ARG A 470 -4.96 -13.10 37.05
N ARG A 471 -4.67 -14.15 37.84
CA ARG A 471 -4.63 -14.07 39.32
C ARG A 471 -3.34 -13.45 39.89
N ARG A 472 -2.30 -13.25 39.07
CA ARG A 472 -1.02 -12.66 39.52
C ARG A 472 -0.92 -11.13 39.30
N HIS A 473 -1.95 -10.50 38.75
CA HIS A 473 -2.01 -9.06 38.48
C HIS A 473 -3.21 -8.38 39.15
N ILE A 474 -3.69 -8.92 40.27
CA ILE A 474 -4.61 -8.23 41.17
C ILE A 474 -3.87 -7.99 42.48
#